data_AF-A0A7S4F1G6-F1
#
_entry.id   AF-A0A7S4F1G6-F1
#
_cell.length_a   1.000
_cell.length_b   1.000
_cell.length_c   1.000
_cell.angle_alpha   90.00
_cell.angle_beta   90.00
_cell.angle_gamma   90.00
#
_symmetry.space_group_name_H-M   'P 1'
#
loop_
_entity.id
_entity.type
_entity.pdbx_description
1 polymer ?
#
loop_
_entity_poly.entity_id
_entity_poly.type
_entity_poly.pdbx_seq_one_letter_code
_entity_poly.pdbx_strand_id
1 'polypeptide(L)'
;EGEPPFFRTAPFVRDRLRQIRQELTMQLDSFSAEAKLCAVDLLEVCTRFHVMVEHRCCELGLRNLKPDEVKFDSKMNMQMYTQSISGLQALYEDLREQGIACDNEAEFQAYYLVSSADPDVLFGRLVKLPAHVLAAPRMQRALRVVAAIQSNDFASFFRELKQADYLTACLMHKHFDRVRERALQAINRSFVPRPGVEVELPLGDLSRMLCLENEEEAVRLV
;
A
#
# COMPACT_ATOMS: atom_id res chain seq x y z
N GLU A 1 3.05 13.33 -33.35
CA GLU A 1 3.27 12.07 -32.58
C GLU A 1 2.72 12.30 -31.18
N GLY A 2 1.90 11.39 -30.66
CA GLY A 2 1.29 11.53 -29.33
C GLY A 2 2.27 11.15 -28.21
N GLU A 3 1.99 11.59 -26.98
CA GLU A 3 2.80 11.19 -25.82
C GLU A 3 2.80 9.66 -25.65
N PRO A 4 3.96 9.06 -25.33
CA PRO A 4 4.02 7.62 -25.10
C PRO A 4 3.18 7.23 -23.88
N PRO A 5 2.48 6.08 -23.93
CA PRO A 5 1.64 5.66 -22.81
C PRO A 5 2.48 5.36 -21.56
N PHE A 6 1.89 5.57 -20.39
CA PHE A 6 2.56 5.48 -19.09
C PHE A 6 3.36 4.19 -18.87
N PHE A 7 2.84 3.03 -19.28
CA PHE A 7 3.52 1.75 -19.11
C PHE A 7 4.83 1.62 -19.91
N ARG A 8 5.00 2.42 -20.98
CA ARG A 8 6.26 2.48 -21.75
C ARG A 8 7.29 3.40 -21.12
N THR A 9 6.86 4.42 -20.39
CA THR A 9 7.76 5.39 -19.72
C THR A 9 8.09 4.99 -18.29
N ALA A 10 7.20 4.27 -17.60
CA ALA A 10 7.39 3.85 -16.22
C ALA A 10 8.68 3.04 -15.97
N PRO A 11 9.09 2.08 -16.83
CA PRO A 11 10.36 1.37 -16.64
C PRO A 11 11.58 2.29 -16.68
N PHE A 12 11.58 3.28 -17.58
CA PHE A 12 12.65 4.26 -17.67
C PHE A 12 12.75 5.10 -16.38
N VAL A 13 11.63 5.63 -15.90
CA VAL A 13 11.59 6.43 -14.66
C VAL A 13 12.02 5.58 -13.47
N ARG A 14 11.51 4.34 -13.37
CA ARG A 14 11.90 3.38 -12.33
C ARG A 14 13.42 3.16 -12.30
N ASP A 15 14.04 2.97 -13.46
CA ASP A 15 15.48 2.71 -13.55
C ASP A 15 16.30 3.94 -13.15
N ARG A 16 15.84 5.16 -13.47
CA ARG A 16 16.46 6.41 -13.01
C ARG A 16 16.32 6.62 -11.51
N LEU A 17 15.13 6.39 -10.95
CA LEU A 17 14.91 6.47 -9.50
C LEU A 17 15.72 5.42 -8.74
N ARG A 18 15.89 4.23 -9.30
CA ARG A 18 16.79 3.20 -8.74
C ARG A 18 18.23 3.70 -8.68
N GLN A 19 18.74 4.31 -9.75
CA GLN A 19 20.10 4.86 -9.79
C GLN A 19 20.28 5.96 -8.75
N ILE A 20 19.33 6.90 -8.65
CA ILE A 20 19.33 7.95 -7.62
C ILE A 20 19.39 7.33 -6.21
N ARG A 21 18.50 6.38 -5.89
CA ARG A 21 18.52 5.70 -4.58
C ARG A 21 19.86 5.02 -4.30
N GLN A 22 20.46 4.36 -5.30
CA GLN A 22 21.74 3.69 -5.15
C GLN A 22 22.85 4.71 -4.80
N GLU A 23 22.92 5.82 -5.51
CA GLU A 23 23.88 6.89 -5.23
C GLU A 23 23.67 7.51 -3.84
N LEU A 24 22.43 7.80 -3.46
CA LEU A 24 22.09 8.29 -2.11
C LEU A 24 22.56 7.32 -1.03
N THR A 25 22.31 6.03 -1.23
CA THR A 25 22.69 4.98 -0.26
C THR A 25 24.22 4.87 -0.14
N MET A 26 24.96 4.99 -1.25
CA MET A 26 26.42 4.89 -1.25
C MET A 26 27.10 6.04 -0.52
N GLN A 27 26.49 7.22 -0.49
CA GLN A 27 27.08 8.44 0.08
C GLN A 27 26.48 8.83 1.44
N LEU A 28 25.46 8.09 1.91
CA LEU A 28 24.61 8.47 3.03
C LEU A 28 25.38 8.84 4.29
N ASP A 29 26.42 8.06 4.64
CA ASP A 29 27.22 8.27 5.85
C ASP A 29 28.05 9.56 5.80
N SER A 30 28.29 10.10 4.60
CA SER A 30 29.05 11.35 4.38
C SER A 30 28.15 12.58 4.28
N PHE A 31 26.83 12.42 4.33
CA PHE A 31 25.90 13.54 4.17
C PHE A 31 25.80 14.41 5.43
N SER A 32 25.80 15.72 5.22
CA SER A 32 25.34 16.67 6.24
C SER A 32 23.84 16.49 6.51
N ALA A 33 23.33 17.11 7.57
CA ALA A 33 21.89 17.08 7.88
C ALA A 33 21.04 17.63 6.72
N GLU A 34 21.50 18.70 6.06
CA GLU A 34 20.83 19.29 4.90
C GLU A 34 20.81 18.35 3.71
N ALA A 35 21.92 17.65 3.45
CA ALA A 35 21.98 16.64 2.39
C ALA A 35 21.09 15.43 2.70
N LYS A 36 20.96 15.03 3.97
CA LYS A 36 20.01 13.99 4.41
C LYS A 36 18.56 14.40 4.21
N LEU A 37 18.21 15.67 4.45
CA LEU A 37 16.87 16.19 4.15
C LEU A 37 16.55 16.15 2.64
N CYS A 38 17.53 16.49 1.79
CA CYS A 38 17.38 16.31 0.34
C CYS A 38 17.20 14.83 -0.04
N ALA A 39 17.95 13.93 0.60
CA ALA A 39 17.81 12.48 0.40
C ALA A 39 16.41 11.98 0.82
N VAL A 40 15.84 12.51 1.91
CA VAL A 40 14.46 12.27 2.34
C VAL A 40 13.51 12.65 1.21
N ASP A 41 13.54 13.90 0.72
CA ASP A 41 12.63 14.36 -0.35
C ASP A 41 12.67 13.46 -1.59
N LEU A 42 13.87 13.07 -2.02
CA LEU A 42 14.06 12.18 -3.16
C LEU A 42 13.51 10.77 -2.92
N LEU A 43 13.75 10.20 -1.74
CA LEU A 43 13.26 8.86 -1.39
C LEU A 43 11.75 8.84 -1.18
N GLU A 44 11.16 9.93 -0.71
CA GLU A 44 9.71 10.11 -0.64
C GLU A 44 9.08 10.05 -2.04
N VAL A 45 9.65 10.77 -3.01
CA VAL A 45 9.22 10.72 -4.41
C VAL A 45 9.39 9.31 -4.99
N CYS A 46 10.54 8.67 -4.75
CA CYS A 46 10.79 7.29 -5.19
C CYS A 46 9.72 6.33 -4.64
N THR A 47 9.42 6.43 -3.35
CA THR A 47 8.48 5.55 -2.68
C THR A 47 7.06 5.74 -3.19
N ARG A 48 6.59 7.00 -3.31
CA ARG A 48 5.27 7.31 -3.90
C ARG A 48 5.15 6.81 -5.34
N PHE A 49 6.22 6.94 -6.14
CA PHE A 49 6.27 6.43 -7.51
C PHE A 49 6.07 4.91 -7.56
N HIS A 50 6.78 4.15 -6.73
CA HIS A 50 6.66 2.69 -6.72
C HIS A 50 5.26 2.21 -6.31
N VAL A 51 4.61 2.89 -5.35
CA VAL A 51 3.22 2.60 -4.97
C VAL A 51 2.28 2.84 -6.15
N MET A 52 2.42 3.99 -6.82
CA MET A 52 1.56 4.37 -7.93
C MET A 52 1.74 3.44 -9.14
N VAL A 53 2.99 3.09 -9.47
CA VAL A 53 3.31 2.19 -10.60
C VAL A 53 2.78 0.79 -10.37
N GLU A 54 2.85 0.27 -9.15
CA GLU A 54 2.30 -1.06 -8.83
C GLU A 54 0.84 -1.14 -9.26
N HIS A 55 0.02 -0.20 -8.80
CA HIS A 55 -1.39 -0.14 -9.15
C HIS A 55 -1.60 0.15 -10.65
N ARG A 56 -0.90 1.13 -11.23
CA ARG A 56 -1.12 1.51 -12.64
C ARG A 56 -0.68 0.45 -13.64
N CYS A 57 0.40 -0.29 -13.36
CA CYS A 57 0.96 -1.25 -14.31
C CYS A 57 0.44 -2.67 -14.11
N CYS A 58 0.10 -3.08 -12.89
CA CYS A 58 -0.60 -4.35 -12.66
C CYS A 58 -2.09 -4.26 -12.99
N GLU A 59 -2.80 -3.27 -12.45
CA GLU A 59 -4.27 -3.26 -12.54
C GLU A 59 -4.76 -2.55 -13.80
N LEU A 60 -4.31 -1.32 -14.05
CA LEU A 60 -4.81 -0.54 -15.19
C LEU A 60 -4.10 -0.88 -16.51
N GLY A 61 -2.84 -1.31 -16.43
CA GLY A 61 -2.01 -1.64 -17.59
C GLY A 61 -2.35 -3.00 -18.22
N LEU A 62 -2.74 -4.00 -17.44
CA LEU A 62 -3.03 -5.35 -17.96
C LEU A 62 -4.47 -5.50 -18.49
N ARG A 63 -5.41 -4.66 -18.05
CA ARG A 63 -6.83 -4.78 -18.45
C ARG A 63 -7.10 -4.45 -19.91
N ASN A 64 -6.26 -3.64 -20.56
CA ASN A 64 -6.52 -3.12 -21.91
C ASN A 64 -5.37 -3.35 -22.90
N LEU A 65 -4.35 -4.15 -22.55
CA LEU A 65 -3.18 -4.39 -23.39
C LEU A 65 -2.90 -5.88 -23.52
N LYS A 66 -2.31 -6.27 -24.65
CA LYS A 66 -1.90 -7.66 -24.87
C LYS A 66 -0.80 -8.02 -23.86
N PRO A 67 -0.79 -9.25 -23.29
CA PRO A 67 0.24 -9.70 -22.34
C PRO A 67 1.68 -9.46 -22.82
N ASP A 68 1.91 -9.52 -24.14
CA ASP A 68 3.23 -9.35 -24.75
C ASP A 68 3.72 -7.88 -24.79
N GLU A 69 2.82 -6.92 -24.57
CA GLU A 69 3.10 -5.47 -24.68
C GLU A 69 3.44 -4.82 -23.33
N VAL A 70 3.19 -5.50 -22.20
CA VAL A 70 3.42 -4.99 -20.85
C VAL A 70 4.40 -5.88 -20.09
N LYS A 71 5.68 -5.49 -20.07
CA LYS A 71 6.73 -6.14 -19.26
C LYS A 71 6.87 -5.47 -17.90
N PHE A 72 5.82 -5.48 -17.09
CA PHE A 72 5.91 -5.02 -15.70
C PHE A 72 6.23 -6.18 -14.75
N ASP A 73 7.29 -6.03 -13.97
CA ASP A 73 7.67 -6.98 -12.93
C ASP A 73 7.28 -6.40 -11.56
N SER A 74 6.10 -6.82 -11.08
CA SER A 74 5.56 -6.45 -9.76
C SER A 74 6.51 -6.82 -8.63
N LYS A 75 7.11 -8.02 -8.69
CA LYS A 75 8.04 -8.48 -7.65
C LYS A 75 9.25 -7.56 -7.56
N MET A 76 9.84 -7.20 -8.69
CA MET A 76 10.95 -6.27 -8.72
C MET A 76 10.53 -4.85 -8.26
N ASN A 77 9.35 -4.36 -8.66
CA ASN A 77 8.85 -3.07 -8.20
C ASN A 77 8.66 -3.04 -6.67
N MET A 78 8.06 -4.08 -6.09
CA MET A 78 7.85 -4.21 -4.65
C MET A 78 9.17 -4.35 -3.87
N GLN A 79 10.19 -4.96 -4.46
CA GLN A 79 11.55 -4.94 -3.88
C GLN A 79 12.10 -3.52 -3.83
N MET A 80 11.95 -2.73 -4.90
CA MET A 80 12.40 -1.34 -4.92
C MET A 80 11.62 -0.44 -3.97
N TYR A 81 10.30 -0.64 -3.85
CA TYR A 81 9.47 -0.02 -2.82
C TYR A 81 10.03 -0.32 -1.43
N THR A 82 10.26 -1.59 -1.11
CA THR A 82 10.76 -2.03 0.21
C THR A 82 12.11 -1.41 0.54
N GLN A 83 13.02 -1.34 -0.44
CA GLN A 83 14.32 -0.68 -0.27
C GLN A 83 14.17 0.82 -0.02
N SER A 84 13.32 1.50 -0.80
CA SER A 84 13.13 2.95 -0.70
C SER A 84 12.49 3.33 0.63
N ILE A 85 11.42 2.63 1.03
CA ILE A 85 10.74 2.92 2.29
C ILE A 85 11.62 2.59 3.48
N SER A 86 12.37 1.48 3.47
CA SER A 86 13.26 1.12 4.58
C SER A 86 14.39 2.14 4.76
N GLY A 87 14.97 2.63 3.66
CA GLY A 87 15.98 3.71 3.71
C GLY A 87 15.40 5.01 4.25
N LEU A 88 14.19 5.36 3.83
CA LEU A 88 13.47 6.53 4.34
C LEU A 88 13.17 6.41 5.84
N GLN A 89 12.80 5.21 6.32
CA GLN A 89 12.59 4.94 7.73
C GLN A 89 13.86 5.16 8.56
N ALA A 90 15.01 4.71 8.06
CA ALA A 90 16.29 4.91 8.73
C ALA A 90 16.69 6.40 8.77
N LEU A 91 16.47 7.13 7.68
CA LEU A 91 16.72 8.57 7.62
C LEU A 91 15.87 9.38 8.61
N TYR A 92 14.58 9.05 8.75
CA TYR A 92 13.75 9.71 9.76
C TYR A 92 14.22 9.43 11.19
N GLU A 93 14.71 8.21 11.47
CA GLU A 93 15.28 7.88 12.79
C GLU A 93 16.56 8.67 13.07
N ASP A 94 17.49 8.70 12.11
CA ASP A 94 18.75 9.43 12.21
C ASP A 94 18.55 10.96 12.34
N LEU A 95 17.69 11.56 11.50
CA LEU A 95 17.38 12.99 11.60
C LEU A 95 16.67 13.33 12.93
N ARG A 96 15.80 12.45 13.42
CA ARG A 96 15.15 12.63 14.72
C ARG A 96 16.13 12.56 15.88
N GLU A 97 17.13 11.67 15.83
CA GLU A 97 18.21 11.62 16.83
C GLU A 97 19.01 12.94 16.88
N GLN A 98 19.07 13.66 15.76
CA GLN A 98 19.65 15.00 15.67
C GLN A 98 18.66 16.13 16.00
N GLY A 99 17.43 15.81 16.42
CA GLY A 99 16.38 16.77 16.77
C GLY A 99 15.67 17.42 15.57
N ILE A 100 15.85 16.87 14.37
CA ILE A 100 15.25 17.38 13.13
C ILE A 100 14.00 16.58 12.79
N ALA A 101 12.85 17.25 12.75
CA ALA A 101 11.59 16.65 12.33
C ALA A 101 11.42 16.72 10.82
N CYS A 102 10.79 15.69 10.24
CA CYS A 102 10.46 15.65 8.81
C CYS A 102 8.94 15.69 8.62
N ASP A 103 8.44 16.62 7.80
CA ASP A 103 7.02 16.92 7.69
C ASP A 103 6.16 15.74 7.25
N ASN A 104 6.69 14.89 6.35
CA ASN A 104 5.95 13.77 5.79
C ASN A 104 6.21 12.45 6.52
N GLU A 105 6.92 12.43 7.65
CA GLU A 105 7.23 11.19 8.37
C GLU A 105 5.96 10.36 8.63
N ALA A 106 4.88 10.99 9.09
CA ALA A 106 3.61 10.32 9.35
C ALA A 106 2.99 9.65 8.11
N GLU A 107 3.18 10.20 6.91
CA GLU A 107 2.71 9.60 5.66
C GLU A 107 3.43 8.27 5.38
N PHE A 108 4.75 8.27 5.45
CA PHE A 108 5.55 7.11 5.08
C PHE A 108 5.60 6.06 6.17
N GLN A 109 5.48 6.44 7.44
CA GLN A 109 5.20 5.48 8.50
C GLN A 109 3.84 4.80 8.25
N ALA A 110 2.79 5.56 7.89
CA ALA A 110 1.48 4.98 7.55
C ALA A 110 1.56 4.02 6.35
N TYR A 111 2.27 4.38 5.27
CA TYR A 111 2.53 3.48 4.15
C TYR A 111 3.25 2.21 4.57
N TYR A 112 4.27 2.33 5.43
CA TYR A 112 4.99 1.17 5.94
C TYR A 112 4.07 0.23 6.74
N LEU A 113 3.23 0.75 7.64
CA LEU A 113 2.30 -0.06 8.41
C LEU A 113 1.26 -0.78 7.53
N VAL A 114 0.62 -0.06 6.61
CA VAL A 114 -0.38 -0.66 5.69
C VAL A 114 0.29 -1.68 4.78
N SER A 115 1.48 -1.39 4.26
CA SER A 115 2.21 -2.29 3.37
C SER A 115 2.85 -3.48 4.10
N SER A 116 3.11 -3.43 5.39
CA SER A 116 3.57 -4.61 6.13
C SER A 116 2.38 -5.45 6.59
N ALA A 117 1.44 -4.79 7.29
CA ALA A 117 0.35 -5.41 8.05
C ALA A 117 0.80 -6.59 8.94
N ASP A 118 2.07 -6.62 9.34
CA ASP A 118 2.67 -7.66 10.17
C ASP A 118 2.68 -7.22 11.65
N PRO A 119 1.92 -7.88 12.55
CA PRO A 119 1.85 -7.54 13.97
C PRO A 119 3.20 -7.36 14.65
N ASP A 120 4.18 -8.21 14.33
CA ASP A 120 5.49 -8.21 14.98
C ASP A 120 6.29 -6.96 14.61
N VAL A 121 6.13 -6.50 13.37
CA VAL A 121 6.74 -5.28 12.85
C VAL A 121 6.07 -4.03 13.43
N LEU A 122 4.76 -4.08 13.75
CA LEU A 122 4.02 -2.93 14.27
C LEU A 122 4.49 -2.54 15.67
N PHE A 123 4.50 -3.48 16.62
CA PHE A 123 4.72 -3.15 18.04
C PHE A 123 6.09 -2.52 18.28
N GLY A 124 7.15 -3.13 17.75
CA GLY A 124 8.51 -2.62 17.94
C GLY A 124 8.73 -1.23 17.32
N ARG A 125 8.02 -0.93 16.23
CA ARG A 125 8.15 0.35 15.53
C ARG A 125 7.32 1.45 16.20
N LEU A 126 6.05 1.17 16.51
CA LEU A 126 5.12 2.17 17.07
C LEU A 126 5.61 2.78 18.38
N VAL A 127 6.27 1.97 19.22
CA VAL A 127 6.84 2.43 20.51
C VAL A 127 7.93 3.48 20.32
N LYS A 128 8.65 3.45 19.19
CA LYS A 128 9.73 4.39 18.88
C LYS A 128 9.26 5.69 18.23
N LEU A 129 8.01 5.76 17.77
CA LEU A 129 7.53 6.91 17.02
C LEU A 129 7.12 8.06 17.95
N PRO A 130 7.39 9.32 17.55
CA PRO A 130 6.92 10.48 18.30
C PRO A 130 5.39 10.54 18.40
N ALA A 131 4.89 11.10 19.51
CA ALA A 131 3.45 11.23 19.74
C ALA A 131 2.72 12.02 18.64
N HIS A 132 3.35 13.04 18.05
CA HIS A 132 2.76 13.82 16.96
C HIS A 132 2.61 13.00 15.66
N VAL A 133 3.57 12.11 15.38
CA VAL A 133 3.50 11.17 14.24
C VAL A 133 2.40 10.14 14.47
N LEU A 134 2.31 9.60 15.69
CA LEU A 134 1.27 8.65 16.08
C LEU A 134 -0.13 9.28 15.98
N ALA A 135 -0.30 10.52 16.43
CA ALA A 135 -1.58 11.24 16.43
C ALA A 135 -2.01 11.72 15.04
N ALA A 136 -1.14 11.70 14.03
CA ALA A 136 -1.44 12.21 12.71
C ALA A 136 -2.63 11.45 12.07
N PRO A 137 -3.55 12.13 11.36
CA PRO A 137 -4.74 11.49 10.78
C PRO A 137 -4.45 10.32 9.84
N ARG A 138 -3.38 10.43 9.04
CA ARG A 138 -2.93 9.36 8.12
C ARG A 138 -2.45 8.13 8.89
N MET A 139 -1.71 8.34 9.97
CA MET A 139 -1.25 7.28 10.86
C MET A 139 -2.42 6.58 11.56
N GLN A 140 -3.35 7.35 12.12
CA GLN A 140 -4.55 6.79 12.76
C GLN A 140 -5.39 5.96 11.79
N ARG A 141 -5.50 6.38 10.51
CA ARG A 141 -6.13 5.58 9.47
C ARG A 141 -5.38 4.27 9.23
N ALA A 142 -4.07 4.32 9.06
CA ALA A 142 -3.25 3.12 8.87
C ALA A 142 -3.43 2.11 10.02
N LEU A 143 -3.45 2.60 11.27
CA LEU A 143 -3.71 1.75 12.44
C LEU A 143 -5.09 1.09 12.38
N ARG A 144 -6.14 1.81 12.00
CA ARG A 144 -7.50 1.23 11.84
C ARG A 144 -7.55 0.21 10.70
N VAL A 145 -6.88 0.47 9.58
CA VAL A 145 -6.77 -0.47 8.46
C VAL A 145 -6.09 -1.76 8.93
N VAL A 146 -4.96 -1.65 9.61
CA VAL A 146 -4.22 -2.81 10.10
C VAL A 146 -5.02 -3.57 11.16
N ALA A 147 -5.68 -2.87 12.10
CA ALA A 147 -6.58 -3.49 13.07
C ALA A 147 -7.73 -4.26 12.39
N ALA A 148 -8.31 -3.70 11.32
CA ALA A 148 -9.35 -4.37 10.54
C ALA A 148 -8.83 -5.65 9.85
N ILE A 149 -7.61 -5.62 9.30
CA ILE A 149 -6.95 -6.81 8.71
C ILE A 149 -6.72 -7.88 9.77
N GLN A 150 -6.24 -7.51 10.96
CA GLN A 150 -5.93 -8.49 12.02
C GLN A 150 -7.17 -9.09 12.67
N SER A 151 -8.23 -8.29 12.82
CA SER A 151 -9.52 -8.75 13.38
C SER A 151 -10.44 -9.42 12.37
N ASN A 152 -10.04 -9.50 11.08
CA ASN A 152 -10.86 -9.95 9.97
C ASN A 152 -12.17 -9.13 9.81
N ASP A 153 -12.16 -7.86 10.21
CA ASP A 153 -13.28 -6.94 10.04
C ASP A 153 -13.26 -6.31 8.64
N PHE A 154 -13.77 -7.06 7.66
CA PHE A 154 -13.84 -6.62 6.27
C PHE A 154 -14.70 -5.36 6.09
N ALA A 155 -15.75 -5.18 6.89
CA ALA A 155 -16.63 -4.01 6.81
C ALA A 155 -15.88 -2.72 7.17
N SER A 156 -15.11 -2.76 8.27
CA SER A 156 -14.25 -1.64 8.65
C SER A 156 -13.12 -1.42 7.64
N PHE A 157 -12.52 -2.48 7.11
CA PHE A 157 -11.48 -2.38 6.08
C PHE A 157 -11.99 -1.62 4.83
N PHE A 158 -13.12 -2.04 4.25
CA PHE A 158 -13.68 -1.39 3.06
C PHE A 158 -14.25 0.01 3.35
N ARG A 159 -14.68 0.29 4.59
CA ARG A 159 -15.06 1.64 5.01
C ARG A 159 -13.86 2.58 5.03
N GLU A 160 -12.72 2.14 5.56
CA GLU A 160 -11.48 2.92 5.53
C GLU A 160 -10.95 3.10 4.11
N LEU A 161 -11.05 2.06 3.25
CA LEU A 161 -10.66 2.12 1.84
C LEU A 161 -11.35 3.27 1.10
N LYS A 162 -12.67 3.42 1.28
CA LYS A 162 -13.47 4.48 0.64
C LYS A 162 -13.07 5.90 1.03
N GLN A 163 -12.33 6.06 2.12
CA GLN A 163 -11.89 7.35 2.65
C GLN A 163 -10.37 7.54 2.54
N ALA A 164 -9.63 6.53 2.07
CA ALA A 164 -8.20 6.57 1.93
C ALA A 164 -7.80 7.48 0.76
N ASP A 165 -6.63 8.12 0.86
CA ASP A 165 -6.02 8.72 -0.31
C ASP A 165 -5.59 7.63 -1.32
N TYR A 166 -5.33 8.05 -2.55
CA TYR A 166 -5.03 7.14 -3.64
C TYR A 166 -3.87 6.18 -3.33
N LEU A 167 -2.75 6.68 -2.79
CA LEU A 167 -1.57 5.84 -2.55
C LEU A 167 -1.79 4.86 -1.39
N THR A 168 -2.47 5.30 -0.33
CA THR A 168 -2.90 4.41 0.76
C THR A 168 -3.83 3.32 0.23
N ALA A 169 -4.79 3.67 -0.62
CA ALA A 169 -5.69 2.70 -1.24
C ALA A 169 -4.92 1.69 -2.13
N CYS A 170 -3.93 2.14 -2.91
CA CYS A 170 -3.03 1.26 -3.66
C CYS A 170 -2.31 0.25 -2.75
N LEU A 171 -1.83 0.69 -1.59
CA LEU A 171 -1.18 -0.19 -0.61
C LEU A 171 -2.16 -1.14 0.07
N MET A 172 -3.42 -0.75 0.25
CA MET A 172 -4.48 -1.61 0.77
C MET A 172 -4.85 -2.73 -0.21
N HIS A 173 -4.76 -2.46 -1.52
CA HIS A 173 -5.15 -3.40 -2.59
C HIS A 173 -4.51 -4.78 -2.43
N LYS A 174 -3.24 -4.84 -2.03
CA LYS A 174 -2.51 -6.11 -1.84
C LYS A 174 -3.14 -7.06 -0.80
N HIS A 175 -4.01 -6.53 0.06
CA HIS A 175 -4.71 -7.29 1.10
C HIS A 175 -6.12 -7.72 0.69
N PHE A 176 -6.60 -7.31 -0.49
CA PHE A 176 -7.98 -7.55 -0.92
C PHE A 176 -8.30 -9.03 -0.98
N ASP A 177 -7.42 -9.85 -1.57
CA ASP A 177 -7.65 -11.30 -1.69
C ASP A 177 -7.86 -11.94 -0.32
N ARG A 178 -6.94 -11.67 0.62
CA ARG A 178 -7.05 -12.17 2.00
C ARG A 178 -8.32 -11.66 2.69
N VAL A 179 -8.63 -10.36 2.57
CA VAL A 179 -9.81 -9.77 3.24
C VAL A 179 -11.11 -10.33 2.66
N ARG A 180 -11.20 -10.46 1.33
CA ARG A 180 -12.35 -11.02 0.61
C ARG A 180 -12.56 -12.49 0.94
N GLU A 181 -11.49 -13.29 0.97
CA GLU A 181 -11.55 -14.70 1.37
C GLU A 181 -12.08 -14.85 2.80
N ARG A 182 -11.55 -14.08 3.75
CA ARG A 182 -12.01 -14.10 5.15
C ARG A 182 -13.44 -13.59 5.30
N ALA A 183 -13.83 -12.60 4.51
CA ALA A 183 -15.20 -12.12 4.49
C ALA A 183 -16.17 -13.20 4.01
N LEU A 184 -15.85 -13.92 2.93
CA LEU A 184 -16.64 -15.06 2.45
C LEU A 184 -16.77 -16.15 3.50
N GLN A 185 -15.68 -16.50 4.19
CA GLN A 185 -15.72 -17.47 5.29
C GLN A 185 -16.64 -17.01 6.43
N ALA A 186 -16.62 -15.71 6.78
CA ALA A 186 -17.48 -15.14 7.81
C ALA A 186 -18.96 -15.12 7.38
N ILE A 187 -19.24 -14.71 6.14
CA ILE A 187 -20.58 -14.72 5.55
C ILE A 187 -21.13 -16.15 5.58
N ASN A 188 -20.41 -17.13 5.03
CA ASN A 188 -20.86 -18.53 4.99
C ASN A 188 -21.16 -19.11 6.38
N ARG A 189 -20.40 -18.71 7.42
CA ARG A 189 -20.67 -19.14 8.81
C ARG A 189 -21.91 -18.49 9.42
N SER A 190 -22.23 -17.26 9.03
CA SER A 190 -23.41 -16.53 9.53
C SER A 190 -24.71 -16.96 8.83
N PHE A 191 -24.61 -17.43 7.58
CA PHE A 191 -25.71 -17.97 6.80
C PHE A 191 -25.88 -19.46 7.09
N VAL A 192 -26.31 -19.80 8.32
CA VAL A 192 -26.76 -21.17 8.64
C VAL A 192 -28.22 -21.30 8.21
N PRO A 193 -28.54 -22.08 7.16
CA PRO A 193 -29.92 -22.26 6.76
C PRO A 193 -30.69 -22.95 7.88
N ARG A 194 -31.85 -22.39 8.23
CA ARG A 194 -32.81 -23.11 9.08
C ARG A 194 -33.35 -24.30 8.28
N PRO A 195 -33.70 -25.43 8.92
CA PRO A 195 -34.30 -26.56 8.21
C PRO A 195 -35.50 -26.09 7.38
N GLY A 196 -35.43 -26.29 6.06
CA GLY A 196 -36.49 -25.89 5.11
C GLY A 196 -36.45 -24.45 4.60
N VAL A 197 -35.44 -23.65 4.95
CA VAL A 197 -35.23 -22.29 4.41
C VAL A 197 -33.94 -22.25 3.60
N GLU A 198 -34.07 -22.13 2.28
CA GLU A 198 -32.94 -21.76 1.42
C GLU A 198 -32.61 -20.28 1.68
N VAL A 199 -31.34 -20.02 1.97
CA VAL A 199 -30.85 -18.65 2.13
C VAL A 199 -29.86 -18.38 1.00
N GLU A 200 -30.32 -17.63 0.01
CA GLU A 200 -29.48 -17.18 -1.10
C GLU A 200 -28.97 -15.77 -0.82
N LEU A 201 -27.70 -15.51 -1.11
CA LEU A 201 -27.12 -14.18 -1.07
C LEU A 201 -27.02 -13.64 -2.50
N PRO A 202 -27.77 -12.58 -2.87
CA PRO A 202 -27.67 -11.99 -4.19
C PRO A 202 -26.25 -11.52 -4.50
N LEU A 203 -25.77 -11.79 -5.73
CA LEU A 203 -24.42 -11.40 -6.17
C LEU A 203 -24.21 -9.89 -6.10
N GLY A 204 -25.24 -9.08 -6.35
CA GLY A 204 -25.19 -7.63 -6.18
C GLY A 204 -24.96 -7.19 -4.73
N ASP A 205 -25.49 -7.92 -3.75
CA ASP A 205 -25.25 -7.64 -2.33
C ASP A 205 -23.82 -8.00 -1.94
N LEU A 206 -23.35 -9.17 -2.38
CA LEU A 206 -21.97 -9.61 -2.18
C LEU A 206 -20.97 -8.62 -2.80
N SER A 207 -21.24 -8.15 -4.02
CA SER A 207 -20.41 -7.17 -4.73
C SER A 207 -20.31 -5.86 -3.95
N ARG A 208 -21.44 -5.36 -3.42
CA ARG A 208 -21.47 -4.15 -2.59
C ARG A 208 -20.74 -4.32 -1.26
N MET A 209 -20.90 -5.47 -0.61
CA MET A 209 -20.26 -5.77 0.68
C MET A 209 -18.72 -5.87 0.56
N LEU A 210 -18.24 -6.48 -0.51
CA LEU A 210 -16.81 -6.76 -0.72
C LEU A 210 -16.10 -5.76 -1.64
N CYS A 211 -16.79 -4.67 -2.01
CA CYS A 211 -16.30 -3.65 -2.95
C CYS A 211 -15.71 -4.28 -4.22
N LEU A 212 -16.48 -5.18 -4.84
CA LEU A 212 -16.19 -5.74 -6.15
C LEU A 212 -16.63 -4.74 -7.23
N GLU A 213 -15.99 -4.80 -8.39
CA GLU A 213 -16.29 -3.89 -9.50
C GLU A 213 -17.62 -4.23 -10.16
N ASN A 214 -17.96 -5.52 -10.24
CA ASN A 214 -19.17 -6.02 -10.87
C ASN A 214 -19.50 -7.44 -10.38
N GLU A 215 -20.69 -7.91 -10.76
CA GLU A 215 -21.15 -9.26 -10.41
C GLU A 215 -20.32 -10.37 -11.09
N GLU A 216 -19.65 -10.12 -12.21
CA GLU A 216 -18.75 -11.11 -12.83
C GLU A 216 -17.50 -11.38 -11.98
N GLU A 217 -16.99 -10.37 -11.27
CA GLU A 217 -15.94 -10.55 -10.26
C GLU A 217 -16.49 -11.34 -9.07
N ALA A 218 -17.74 -11.11 -8.66
CA ALA A 218 -18.38 -11.88 -7.62
C ALA A 218 -18.49 -13.37 -7.98
N VAL A 219 -18.88 -13.68 -9.22
CA VAL A 219 -18.94 -15.06 -9.74
C VAL A 219 -17.57 -15.72 -9.77
N ARG A 220 -16.50 -14.99 -10.09
CA ARG A 220 -15.13 -15.53 -10.08
C ARG A 220 -14.57 -15.76 -8.68
N LEU A 221 -15.11 -15.06 -7.68
CA LEU A 221 -14.66 -15.10 -6.31
C LEU A 221 -15.25 -16.28 -5.50
N VAL A 222 -16.47 -16.73 -5.86
CA VAL A 222 -17.20 -17.83 -5.19
C VAL A 222 -17.00 -19.17 -5.89
#